data_AF-A0A0N7M3E0-F1
#
_entry.id   AF-A0A0N7M3E0-F1
#
_cell.length_a   1.000
_cell.length_b   1.000
_cell.length_c   1.000
_cell.angle_alpha   90.00
_cell.angle_beta   90.00
_cell.angle_gamma   90.00
#
_symmetry.space_group_name_H-M   'P 1'
#
loop_
_entity.id
_entity.type
_entity.pdbx_description
1 polymer ?
#
loop_
_entity_poly.entity_id
_entity_poly.type
_entity_poly.pdbx_seq_one_letter_code
_entity_poly.pdbx_strand_id
1 'polypeptide(L)'
;MRHILNRIHAPLAALLLLTMTVLLLPASAQSAERGKIEAFLQVTGFDVALDSIAFSAGNAPSMLGLSAGSFGAEWTRLSERVFDRQKMRVLALDILTETLQDDALNHAADFYATDLGQRLVQAENAAHLVEEGAVKQQAGQRIISDLVRAGSDRVALYRRMGQAIDSAGAGLRSVQQIQFRFLMAASAAGIVELQLDADGLQAFLREQETEMRMALQAANLATSAYTYQGFSDAEIQSYVEALEAPLMKQVYELLNAVQHEITANRFEALAYRMKDLGRGEDL
;
A
#
# COMPACT_ATOMS: atom_id res chain seq x y z
N MET A 1 16.63 -78.40 -2.76
CA MET A 1 16.38 -77.36 -3.78
C MET A 1 15.57 -76.23 -3.14
N ARG A 2 16.22 -75.25 -2.47
CA ARG A 2 15.67 -73.93 -2.03
C ARG A 2 16.65 -73.20 -1.08
N HIS A 3 17.83 -72.80 -1.57
CA HIS A 3 18.70 -71.86 -0.82
C HIS A 3 19.48 -70.92 -1.75
N ILE A 4 18.90 -70.54 -2.87
CA ILE A 4 19.45 -69.51 -3.75
C ILE A 4 18.25 -68.73 -4.27
N LEU A 5 17.82 -67.65 -3.58
CA LEU A 5 17.04 -66.57 -4.21
C LEU A 5 16.81 -65.30 -3.35
N ASN A 6 17.41 -65.13 -2.17
CA ASN A 6 17.10 -63.97 -1.30
C ASN A 6 18.21 -62.93 -1.15
N ARG A 7 19.13 -62.78 -2.12
CA ARG A 7 20.24 -61.82 -2.03
C ARG A 7 20.21 -60.64 -3.02
N ILE A 8 19.11 -60.37 -3.71
CA ILE A 8 19.07 -59.31 -4.75
C ILE A 8 18.14 -58.13 -4.42
N HIS A 9 17.33 -58.17 -3.36
CA HIS A 9 16.37 -57.08 -3.07
C HIS A 9 16.87 -55.97 -2.15
N ALA A 10 18.09 -56.05 -1.62
CA ALA A 10 18.62 -55.05 -0.69
C ALA A 10 19.10 -53.71 -1.31
N PRO A 11 19.60 -53.60 -2.56
CA PRO A 11 20.14 -52.32 -3.03
C PRO A 11 19.08 -51.40 -3.67
N LEU A 12 17.90 -51.93 -4.07
CA LEU A 12 16.88 -51.12 -4.76
C LEU A 12 16.04 -50.25 -3.79
N ALA A 13 15.83 -50.73 -2.56
CA ALA A 13 15.05 -49.99 -1.55
C ALA A 13 15.83 -48.78 -0.98
N ALA A 14 17.16 -48.85 -0.93
CA ALA A 14 18.01 -47.75 -0.48
C ALA A 14 18.09 -46.61 -1.50
N LEU A 15 17.96 -46.89 -2.79
CA LEU A 15 17.98 -45.87 -3.85
C LEU A 15 16.66 -45.10 -3.94
N LEU A 16 15.54 -45.72 -3.58
CA LEU A 16 14.19 -45.13 -3.59
C LEU A 16 13.91 -44.24 -2.35
N LEU A 17 14.58 -44.52 -1.23
CA LEU A 17 14.54 -43.67 -0.04
C LEU A 17 15.48 -42.47 -0.12
N LEU A 18 16.52 -42.50 -0.95
CA LEU A 18 17.44 -41.37 -1.15
C LEU A 18 16.91 -40.35 -2.17
N THR A 19 16.05 -40.78 -3.11
CA THR A 19 15.42 -39.88 -4.10
C THR A 19 14.19 -39.16 -3.54
N MET A 20 13.53 -39.67 -2.51
CA MET A 20 12.36 -39.02 -1.89
C MET A 20 12.71 -37.93 -0.85
N THR A 21 13.95 -37.88 -0.37
CA THR A 21 14.39 -36.87 0.61
C THR A 21 14.83 -35.54 -0.02
N VAL A 22 15.04 -35.50 -1.34
CA VAL A 22 15.54 -34.30 -2.05
C VAL A 22 14.40 -33.36 -2.49
N LEU A 23 13.14 -33.80 -2.47
CA LEU A 23 11.99 -33.02 -2.95
C LEU A 23 11.28 -32.17 -1.87
N LEU A 24 11.71 -32.20 -0.60
CA LEU A 24 11.06 -31.49 0.51
C LEU A 24 11.78 -30.19 0.93
N LEU A 25 12.92 -29.85 0.33
CA LEU A 25 13.72 -28.69 0.70
C LEU A 25 13.28 -27.31 0.13
N PRO A 26 12.52 -27.17 -0.97
CA PRO A 26 12.22 -25.82 -1.48
C PRO A 26 11.11 -25.10 -0.70
N ALA A 27 10.18 -25.83 -0.05
CA ALA A 27 9.02 -25.23 0.61
C ALA A 27 9.36 -24.44 1.89
N SER A 28 10.41 -24.86 2.62
CA SER A 28 10.83 -24.20 3.85
C SER A 28 11.52 -22.85 3.62
N ALA A 29 12.28 -22.72 2.53
CA ALA A 29 12.96 -21.47 2.19
C ALA A 29 11.95 -20.39 1.78
N GLN A 30 11.00 -20.75 0.91
CA GLN A 30 9.94 -19.84 0.44
C GLN A 30 9.01 -19.38 1.57
N SER A 31 8.67 -20.27 2.51
CA SER A 31 7.87 -19.88 3.68
C SER A 31 8.61 -18.92 4.61
N ALA A 32 9.93 -19.08 4.77
CA ALA A 32 10.74 -18.21 5.61
C ALA A 32 10.92 -16.81 4.98
N GLU A 33 11.15 -16.75 3.66
CA GLU A 33 11.21 -15.52 2.88
C GLU A 33 9.89 -14.75 2.93
N ARG A 34 8.78 -15.44 2.70
CA ARG A 34 7.43 -14.87 2.82
C ARG A 34 7.17 -14.29 4.22
N GLY A 35 7.59 -15.01 5.27
CA GLY A 35 7.46 -14.53 6.65
C GLY A 35 8.29 -13.28 6.96
N LYS A 36 9.48 -13.13 6.34
CA LYS A 36 10.29 -11.91 6.46
C LYS A 36 9.61 -10.71 5.82
N ILE A 37 9.08 -10.87 4.62
CA ILE A 37 8.36 -9.81 3.90
C ILE A 37 7.12 -9.40 4.69
N GLU A 38 6.35 -10.37 5.20
CA GLU A 38 5.17 -10.08 6.02
C GLU A 38 5.51 -9.25 7.26
N ALA A 39 6.55 -9.61 8.01
CA ALA A 39 7.02 -8.83 9.15
C ALA A 39 7.47 -7.41 8.73
N PHE A 40 8.17 -7.30 7.60
CA PHE A 40 8.61 -6.02 7.07
C PHE A 40 7.45 -5.10 6.67
N LEU A 41 6.38 -5.66 6.10
CA LEU A 41 5.18 -4.89 5.72
C LEU A 41 4.42 -4.34 6.93
N GLN A 42 4.41 -5.07 8.05
CA GLN A 42 3.84 -4.58 9.31
C GLN A 42 4.66 -3.42 9.88
N VAL A 43 6.00 -3.55 9.84
CA VAL A 43 6.91 -2.52 10.35
C VAL A 43 6.82 -1.24 9.53
N THR A 44 6.70 -1.35 8.20
CA THR A 44 6.61 -0.18 7.30
C THR A 44 5.21 0.43 7.22
N GLY A 45 4.21 -0.13 7.92
CA GLY A 45 2.82 0.36 7.90
C GLY A 45 2.10 0.12 6.57
N PHE A 46 2.60 -0.79 5.73
CA PHE A 46 2.00 -1.10 4.43
C PHE A 46 0.61 -1.72 4.58
N ASP A 47 0.42 -2.55 5.59
CA ASP A 47 -0.87 -3.12 5.96
C ASP A 47 -1.88 -2.05 6.40
N VAL A 48 -1.42 -1.02 7.11
CA VAL A 48 -2.22 0.14 7.49
C VAL A 48 -2.63 0.96 6.26
N ALA A 49 -1.73 1.11 5.29
CA ALA A 49 -2.03 1.79 4.03
C ALA A 49 -3.15 1.06 3.25
N LEU A 50 -3.10 -0.28 3.18
CA LEU A 50 -4.17 -1.09 2.57
C LEU A 50 -5.50 -0.97 3.33
N ASP A 51 -5.47 -0.93 4.66
CA ASP A 51 -6.68 -0.73 5.47
C ASP A 51 -7.31 0.64 5.24
N SER A 52 -6.48 1.68 5.09
CA SER A 52 -6.92 3.04 4.76
C SER A 52 -7.62 3.11 3.40
N ILE A 53 -7.12 2.38 2.41
CA ILE A 53 -7.76 2.27 1.08
C ILE A 53 -9.16 1.65 1.22
N ALA A 54 -9.27 0.52 1.93
CA ALA A 54 -10.56 -0.14 2.16
C ALA A 54 -11.56 0.76 2.90
N PHE A 55 -11.09 1.45 3.95
CA PHE A 55 -11.92 2.38 4.72
C PHE A 55 -12.41 3.55 3.85
N SER A 56 -11.52 4.15 3.06
CA SER A 56 -11.85 5.28 2.18
C SER A 56 -12.88 4.87 1.12
N ALA A 57 -12.71 3.69 0.51
CA ALA A 57 -13.65 3.16 -0.48
C ALA A 57 -15.03 2.84 0.13
N GLY A 58 -15.10 2.38 1.37
CA GLY A 58 -16.36 2.11 2.07
C GLY A 58 -17.17 3.36 2.39
N ASN A 59 -16.48 4.47 2.70
CA ASN A 59 -17.09 5.73 3.13
C ASN A 59 -17.39 6.72 2.00
N ALA A 60 -17.03 6.40 0.75
CA ALA A 60 -17.23 7.29 -0.40
C ALA A 60 -18.65 7.86 -0.55
N PRO A 61 -19.77 7.12 -0.33
CA PRO A 61 -21.12 7.67 -0.44
C PRO A 61 -21.40 8.79 0.56
N SER A 62 -20.96 8.62 1.81
CA SER A 62 -21.10 9.63 2.87
C SER A 62 -20.36 10.92 2.52
N MET A 63 -19.21 10.81 1.83
CA MET A 63 -18.45 11.98 1.34
C MET A 63 -19.16 12.74 0.21
N LEU A 64 -20.03 12.06 -0.54
CA LEU A 64 -20.84 12.64 -1.62
C LEU A 64 -22.20 13.15 -1.14
N GLY A 65 -22.45 13.17 0.18
CA GLY A 65 -23.73 13.58 0.77
C GLY A 65 -24.88 12.60 0.49
N LEU A 66 -24.56 11.39 0.00
CA LEU A 66 -25.55 10.34 -0.19
C LEU A 66 -25.89 9.74 1.18
N SER A 67 -27.15 9.84 1.58
CA SER A 67 -27.62 9.29 2.87
C SER A 67 -27.43 7.77 2.93
N ALA A 68 -27.36 7.22 4.15
CA ALA A 68 -27.31 5.79 4.44
C ALA A 68 -28.61 5.01 4.08
N GLY A 69 -29.36 5.47 3.08
CA GLY A 69 -30.46 4.71 2.47
C GLY A 69 -29.96 3.41 1.81
N SER A 70 -30.85 2.66 1.17
CA SER A 70 -30.56 1.34 0.57
C SER A 70 -29.29 1.34 -0.29
N PHE A 71 -29.13 2.36 -1.14
CA PHE A 71 -27.94 2.53 -1.99
C PHE A 71 -26.64 2.66 -1.17
N GLY A 72 -26.62 3.49 -0.13
CA GLY A 72 -25.45 3.65 0.73
C GLY A 72 -25.09 2.35 1.44
N ALA A 73 -26.08 1.64 1.98
CA ALA A 73 -25.87 0.36 2.65
C ALA A 73 -25.39 -0.75 1.70
N GLU A 74 -25.92 -0.80 0.47
CA GLU A 74 -25.47 -1.75 -0.55
C GLU A 74 -24.06 -1.43 -1.07
N TRP A 75 -23.75 -0.14 -1.25
CA TRP A 75 -22.40 0.30 -1.57
C TRP A 75 -21.41 -0.15 -0.51
N THR A 76 -21.67 0.14 0.76
CA THR A 76 -20.76 -0.24 1.86
C THR A 76 -20.52 -1.74 1.86
N ARG A 77 -21.58 -2.56 1.79
CA ARG A 77 -21.45 -4.03 1.71
C ARG A 77 -20.68 -4.49 0.48
N LEU A 78 -20.88 -3.86 -0.67
CA LEU A 78 -20.15 -4.22 -1.89
C LEU A 78 -18.67 -3.84 -1.76
N SER A 79 -18.38 -2.64 -1.28
CA SER A 79 -17.04 -2.11 -1.09
C SER A 79 -16.25 -2.98 -0.12
N GLU A 80 -16.83 -3.39 1.02
CA GLU A 80 -16.21 -4.32 1.97
C GLU A 80 -15.84 -5.67 1.33
N ARG A 81 -16.69 -6.21 0.45
CA ARG A 81 -16.41 -7.47 -0.26
C ARG A 81 -15.32 -7.32 -1.33
N VAL A 82 -15.23 -6.16 -1.97
CA VAL A 82 -14.27 -5.89 -3.04
C VAL A 82 -12.89 -5.57 -2.46
N PHE A 83 -12.86 -4.67 -1.48
CA PHE A 83 -11.69 -4.24 -0.73
C PHE A 83 -11.43 -5.13 0.50
N ASP A 84 -11.56 -6.43 0.31
CA ASP A 84 -11.26 -7.44 1.32
C ASP A 84 -9.78 -7.33 1.71
N ARG A 85 -9.54 -6.87 2.95
CA ARG A 85 -8.20 -6.57 3.48
C ARG A 85 -7.28 -7.78 3.44
N GLN A 86 -7.80 -8.97 3.75
CA GLN A 86 -7.00 -10.19 3.73
C GLN A 86 -6.58 -10.54 2.30
N LYS A 87 -7.47 -10.44 1.32
CA LYS A 87 -7.13 -10.68 -0.09
C LYS A 87 -6.14 -9.66 -0.62
N MET A 88 -6.28 -8.39 -0.26
CA MET A 88 -5.32 -7.35 -0.65
C MET A 88 -3.92 -7.62 -0.07
N ARG A 89 -3.83 -8.02 1.21
CA ARG A 89 -2.56 -8.40 1.84
C ARG A 89 -1.93 -9.63 1.20
N VAL A 90 -2.71 -10.67 0.90
CA VAL A 90 -2.21 -11.87 0.19
C VAL A 90 -1.67 -11.49 -1.19
N LEU A 91 -2.40 -10.69 -1.95
CA LEU A 91 -1.97 -10.21 -3.26
C LEU A 91 -0.68 -9.39 -3.19
N ALA A 92 -0.58 -8.48 -2.22
CA ALA A 92 0.64 -7.70 -2.00
C ALA A 92 1.83 -8.61 -1.69
N LEU A 93 1.64 -9.56 -0.78
CA LEU A 93 2.67 -10.49 -0.37
C LEU A 93 3.12 -11.39 -1.54
N ASP A 94 2.18 -11.85 -2.36
CA ASP A 94 2.50 -12.65 -3.55
C ASP A 94 3.37 -11.83 -4.55
N ILE A 95 2.99 -10.58 -4.85
CA ILE A 95 3.78 -9.72 -5.74
C ILE A 95 5.15 -9.41 -5.15
N LEU A 96 5.22 -9.04 -3.87
CA LEU A 96 6.47 -8.65 -3.22
C LEU A 96 7.43 -9.82 -3.05
N THR A 97 6.93 -11.04 -2.81
CA THR A 97 7.78 -12.24 -2.78
C THR A 97 8.49 -12.49 -4.11
N GLU A 98 7.88 -12.10 -5.24
CA GLU A 98 8.48 -12.28 -6.56
C GLU A 98 9.38 -11.11 -7.01
N THR A 99 9.22 -9.93 -6.40
CA THR A 99 9.77 -8.68 -6.93
C THR A 99 10.73 -7.95 -5.99
N LEU A 100 10.59 -8.14 -4.68
CA LEU A 100 11.42 -7.45 -3.69
C LEU A 100 12.76 -8.15 -3.55
N GLN A 101 13.83 -7.43 -3.85
CA GLN A 101 15.19 -7.97 -3.75
C GLN A 101 15.63 -8.10 -2.30
N ASP A 102 16.27 -9.22 -1.96
CA ASP A 102 16.79 -9.51 -0.62
C ASP A 102 17.70 -8.39 -0.09
N ASP A 103 18.60 -7.85 -0.91
CA ASP A 103 19.52 -6.79 -0.49
C ASP A 103 18.76 -5.51 -0.09
N ALA A 104 17.72 -5.16 -0.84
CA ALA A 104 16.88 -4.00 -0.55
C ALA A 104 16.04 -4.21 0.72
N LEU A 105 15.45 -5.40 0.86
CA LEU A 105 14.70 -5.80 2.06
C LEU A 105 15.59 -5.78 3.31
N ASN A 106 16.76 -6.40 3.25
CA ASN A 106 17.69 -6.47 4.37
C ASN A 106 18.17 -5.07 4.77
N HIS A 107 18.54 -4.23 3.81
CA HIS A 107 18.95 -2.85 4.07
C HIS A 107 17.87 -2.05 4.80
N ALA A 108 16.61 -2.18 4.37
CA ALA A 108 15.51 -1.48 5.01
C ALA A 108 15.21 -2.06 6.39
N ALA A 109 15.20 -3.39 6.54
CA ALA A 109 14.99 -4.06 7.81
C ALA A 109 16.05 -3.68 8.85
N ASP A 110 17.32 -3.56 8.45
CA ASP A 110 18.42 -3.13 9.32
C ASP A 110 18.19 -1.71 9.87
N PHE A 111 17.70 -0.77 9.05
CA PHE A 111 17.35 0.57 9.52
C PHE A 111 16.20 0.53 10.52
N TYR A 112 15.13 -0.19 10.21
CA TYR A 112 13.96 -0.26 11.09
C TYR A 112 14.22 -1.03 12.39
N ALA A 113 15.25 -1.88 12.43
CA ALA A 113 15.70 -2.55 13.64
C ALA A 113 16.40 -1.61 14.63
N THR A 114 16.88 -0.42 14.20
CA THR A 114 17.53 0.55 15.07
C THR A 114 16.57 1.21 16.07
N ASP A 115 17.11 1.78 17.16
CA ASP A 115 16.32 2.53 18.15
C ASP A 115 15.54 3.70 17.53
N LEU A 116 16.11 4.36 16.51
CA LEU A 116 15.41 5.42 15.79
C LEU A 116 14.28 4.82 14.94
N GLY A 117 14.56 3.79 14.16
CA GLY A 117 13.58 3.09 13.32
C GLY A 117 12.37 2.62 14.13
N GLN A 118 12.59 1.95 15.26
CA GLN A 118 11.50 1.46 16.11
C GLN A 118 10.63 2.58 16.68
N ARG A 119 11.23 3.71 17.10
CA ARG A 119 10.46 4.87 17.57
C ARG A 119 9.68 5.55 16.45
N LEU A 120 10.23 5.63 15.24
CA LEU A 120 9.52 6.16 14.07
C LEU A 120 8.26 5.34 13.79
N VAL A 121 8.39 4.01 13.77
CA VAL A 121 7.27 3.07 13.56
C VAL A 121 6.20 3.23 14.65
N GLN A 122 6.60 3.40 15.91
CA GLN A 122 5.65 3.69 16.99
C GLN A 122 4.90 5.00 16.78
N ALA A 123 5.59 6.05 16.35
CA ALA A 123 4.99 7.34 16.07
C ALA A 123 4.05 7.30 14.85
N GLU A 124 4.42 6.58 13.79
CA GLU A 124 3.61 6.37 12.59
C GLU A 124 2.32 5.59 12.91
N ASN A 125 2.42 4.51 13.68
CA ASN A 125 1.26 3.74 14.12
C ASN A 125 0.35 4.56 15.07
N ALA A 126 0.93 5.29 16.02
CA ALA A 126 0.17 6.16 16.92
C ALA A 126 -0.52 7.30 16.17
N ALA A 127 0.15 7.88 15.17
CA ALA A 127 -0.47 8.83 14.28
C ALA A 127 -1.65 8.16 13.58
N HIS A 128 -1.49 7.00 12.93
CA HIS A 128 -2.57 6.33 12.20
C HIS A 128 -3.85 6.09 13.01
N LEU A 129 -3.78 5.74 14.30
CA LEU A 129 -4.93 5.48 15.17
C LEU A 129 -5.88 6.68 15.40
N VAL A 130 -5.47 7.91 15.12
CA VAL A 130 -6.36 9.07 15.24
C VAL A 130 -7.32 9.11 14.04
N GLU A 131 -8.54 8.60 14.23
CA GLU A 131 -9.57 8.44 13.17
C GLU A 131 -10.01 9.76 12.52
N GLU A 132 -9.81 10.90 13.18
CA GLU A 132 -10.17 12.22 12.64
C GLU A 132 -9.05 12.80 11.77
N GLY A 133 -9.06 12.48 10.48
CA GLY A 133 -8.12 13.04 9.49
C GLY A 133 -8.05 14.57 9.51
N ALA A 134 -9.17 15.25 9.83
CA ALA A 134 -9.23 16.71 9.94
C ALA A 134 -8.41 17.27 11.12
N VAL A 135 -8.35 16.58 12.26
CA VAL A 135 -7.60 17.04 13.45
C VAL A 135 -6.11 16.97 13.20
N LYS A 136 -5.63 15.85 12.63
CA LYS A 136 -4.22 15.68 12.23
C LYS A 136 -3.78 16.74 11.23
N GLN A 137 -4.57 16.93 10.17
CA GLN A 137 -4.27 17.91 9.14
C GLN A 137 -4.20 19.33 9.71
N GLN A 138 -5.17 19.71 10.55
CA GLN A 138 -5.19 21.04 11.16
C GLN A 138 -4.03 21.24 12.15
N ALA A 139 -3.73 20.25 12.98
CA ALA A 139 -2.60 20.30 13.91
C ALA A 139 -1.26 20.38 13.17
N GLY A 140 -1.07 19.53 12.16
CA GLY A 140 0.11 19.54 11.29
C GLY A 140 0.30 20.87 10.56
N GLN A 141 -0.77 21.47 10.04
CA GLN A 141 -0.72 22.79 9.40
C GLN A 141 -0.29 23.89 10.36
N ARG A 142 -0.72 23.85 11.63
CA ARG A 142 -0.25 24.80 12.66
C ARG A 142 1.25 24.63 12.90
N ILE A 143 1.72 23.38 13.06
CA ILE A 143 3.15 23.08 13.24
C ILE A 143 3.97 23.63 12.06
N ILE A 144 3.53 23.36 10.82
CA ILE A 144 4.20 23.89 9.62
C ILE A 144 4.22 25.42 9.60
N SER A 145 3.11 26.08 9.95
CA SER A 145 3.04 27.54 10.00
C SER A 145 4.04 28.13 11.00
N ASP A 146 4.17 27.52 12.17
CA ASP A 146 5.11 27.96 13.20
C ASP A 146 6.56 27.71 12.79
N LEU A 147 6.86 26.56 12.17
CA LEU A 147 8.20 26.27 11.62
C LEU A 147 8.62 27.26 10.54
N VAL A 148 7.69 27.63 9.65
CA VAL A 148 7.95 28.65 8.61
C VAL A 148 8.19 30.01 9.25
N ARG A 149 7.39 30.42 10.24
CA ARG A 149 7.57 31.70 10.95
C ARG A 149 8.90 31.76 11.70
N ALA A 150 9.35 30.64 12.25
CA ALA A 150 10.63 30.52 12.94
C ALA A 150 11.84 30.39 12.00
N GLY A 151 11.63 30.25 10.68
CA GLY A 151 12.71 30.02 9.72
C GLY A 151 13.43 28.68 9.91
N SER A 152 12.72 27.65 10.38
CA SER A 152 13.29 26.33 10.65
C SER A 152 13.59 25.54 9.38
N ASP A 153 14.76 24.91 9.33
CA ASP A 153 15.16 23.99 8.25
C ASP A 153 14.32 22.70 8.20
N ARG A 154 13.55 22.41 9.27
CA ARG A 154 12.74 21.18 9.39
C ARG A 154 11.71 21.03 8.27
N VAL A 155 11.19 22.14 7.74
CA VAL A 155 10.27 22.10 6.58
C VAL A 155 10.98 21.54 5.34
N ALA A 156 12.26 21.87 5.14
CA ALA A 156 13.06 21.31 4.05
C ALA A 156 13.30 19.81 4.23
N LEU A 157 13.49 19.35 5.46
CA LEU A 157 13.60 17.92 5.78
C LEU A 157 12.33 17.16 5.41
N TYR A 158 11.15 17.66 5.78
CA TYR A 158 9.89 17.01 5.40
C TYR A 158 9.65 17.00 3.88
N ARG A 159 10.09 18.04 3.15
CA ARG A 159 10.05 18.02 1.68
C ARG A 159 10.95 16.93 1.09
N ARG A 160 12.18 16.80 1.59
CA ARG A 160 13.11 15.74 1.18
C ARG A 160 12.57 14.35 1.51
N MET A 161 12.01 14.17 2.70
CA MET A 161 11.33 12.94 3.12
C MET A 161 10.25 12.53 2.12
N GLY A 162 9.34 13.44 1.78
CA GLY A 162 8.27 13.16 0.81
C GLY A 162 8.81 12.81 -0.58
N GLN A 163 9.88 13.46 -1.04
CA GLN A 163 10.53 13.13 -2.32
C GLN A 163 11.26 11.78 -2.32
N ALA A 164 11.79 11.36 -1.17
CA ALA A 164 12.45 10.07 -1.03
C ALA A 164 11.43 8.92 -1.00
N ILE A 165 10.28 9.13 -0.35
CA ILE A 165 9.19 8.15 -0.27
C ILE A 165 8.42 8.05 -1.60
N ASP A 166 8.08 9.18 -2.23
CA ASP A 166 7.40 9.22 -3.54
C ASP A 166 8.34 9.75 -4.62
N SER A 167 9.35 8.94 -4.94
CA SER A 167 10.32 9.28 -5.97
C SER A 167 9.61 9.46 -7.32
N ALA A 168 9.98 10.53 -8.03
CA ALA A 168 9.39 10.92 -9.31
C ALA A 168 7.89 11.25 -9.31
N GLY A 169 7.22 11.43 -8.16
CA GLY A 169 5.80 11.78 -8.11
C GLY A 169 4.88 10.67 -8.65
N ALA A 170 5.25 9.41 -8.38
CA ALA A 170 4.49 8.24 -8.77
C ALA A 170 3.11 8.22 -8.12
N GLY A 171 2.99 8.68 -6.87
CA GLY A 171 1.72 8.77 -6.14
C GLY A 171 0.65 9.56 -6.90
N LEU A 172 0.99 10.77 -7.38
CA LEU A 172 0.03 11.60 -8.13
C LEU A 172 -0.41 10.93 -9.43
N ARG A 173 0.53 10.39 -10.21
CA ARG A 173 0.21 9.68 -11.46
C ARG A 173 -0.69 8.47 -11.20
N SER A 174 -0.41 7.73 -10.13
CA SER A 174 -1.20 6.57 -9.75
C SER A 174 -2.61 6.94 -9.31
N VAL A 175 -2.80 8.03 -8.56
CA VAL A 175 -4.14 8.55 -8.22
C VAL A 175 -4.93 8.87 -9.49
N GLN A 176 -4.33 9.58 -10.46
CA GLN A 176 -4.98 9.86 -11.74
C GLN A 176 -5.30 8.58 -12.52
N GLN A 177 -4.40 7.61 -12.53
CA GLN A 177 -4.60 6.33 -13.22
C GLN A 177 -5.74 5.52 -12.57
N ILE A 178 -5.79 5.46 -11.24
CA ILE A 178 -6.87 4.82 -10.47
C ILE A 178 -8.20 5.49 -10.82
N GLN A 179 -8.24 6.83 -10.79
CA GLN A 179 -9.44 7.61 -11.12
C GLN A 179 -9.90 7.35 -12.56
N PHE A 180 -8.97 7.36 -13.51
CA PHE A 180 -9.24 7.07 -14.92
C PHE A 180 -9.80 5.65 -15.10
N ARG A 181 -9.11 4.63 -14.56
CA ARG A 181 -9.53 3.21 -14.64
C ARG A 181 -10.92 3.01 -14.04
N PHE A 182 -11.18 3.63 -12.88
CA PHE A 182 -12.49 3.58 -12.24
C PHE A 182 -13.60 4.20 -13.09
N LEU A 183 -13.40 5.43 -13.59
CA LEU A 183 -14.41 6.14 -14.39
C LEU A 183 -14.71 5.40 -15.71
N MET A 184 -13.68 4.88 -16.38
CA MET A 184 -13.84 4.08 -17.59
C MET A 184 -14.61 2.78 -17.32
N ALA A 185 -14.28 2.07 -16.23
CA ALA A 185 -14.99 0.85 -15.85
C ALA A 185 -16.44 1.14 -15.44
N ALA A 186 -16.69 2.23 -14.71
CA ALA A 186 -18.04 2.65 -14.32
C ALA A 186 -18.89 3.02 -15.53
N SER A 187 -18.29 3.69 -16.52
CA SER A 187 -18.96 4.02 -17.78
C SER A 187 -19.28 2.77 -18.62
N ALA A 188 -18.32 1.85 -18.76
CA ALA A 188 -18.53 0.57 -19.42
C ALA A 188 -19.59 -0.30 -18.72
N ALA A 189 -19.73 -0.16 -17.40
CA ALA A 189 -20.77 -0.81 -16.60
C ALA A 189 -22.14 -0.09 -16.66
N GLY A 190 -22.25 1.04 -17.35
CA GLY A 190 -23.49 1.82 -17.48
C GLY A 190 -23.88 2.59 -16.22
N ILE A 191 -22.96 2.77 -15.27
CA ILE A 191 -23.19 3.45 -13.99
C ILE A 191 -23.12 4.96 -14.16
N VAL A 192 -22.21 5.44 -15.01
CA VAL A 192 -22.02 6.86 -15.31
C VAL A 192 -22.00 7.09 -16.81
N GLU A 193 -22.65 8.16 -17.25
CA GLU A 193 -22.51 8.64 -18.62
C GLU A 193 -21.37 9.66 -18.66
N LEU A 194 -20.26 9.31 -19.31
CA LEU A 194 -19.14 10.23 -19.47
C LEU A 194 -19.41 11.15 -20.65
N GLN A 195 -19.28 12.46 -20.43
CA GLN A 195 -19.36 13.46 -21.49
C GLN A 195 -18.07 13.54 -22.33
N LEU A 196 -16.98 12.97 -21.80
CA LEU A 196 -15.68 12.93 -22.42
C LEU A 196 -15.36 11.49 -22.85
N ASP A 197 -14.69 11.34 -23.98
CA ASP A 197 -14.06 10.09 -24.36
C ASP A 197 -12.79 9.85 -23.52
N ALA A 198 -12.11 8.72 -23.76
CA ALA A 198 -10.93 8.33 -22.99
C ALA A 198 -9.82 9.41 -23.05
N ASP A 199 -9.57 9.98 -24.22
CA ASP A 199 -8.53 10.99 -24.41
C ASP A 199 -8.92 12.32 -23.75
N GLY A 200 -10.18 12.74 -23.89
CA GLY A 200 -10.74 13.91 -23.23
C GLY A 200 -10.69 13.79 -21.70
N LEU A 201 -11.02 12.63 -21.15
CA LEU A 201 -10.93 12.38 -19.72
C LEU A 201 -9.48 12.44 -19.21
N GLN A 202 -8.52 11.88 -19.95
CA GLN A 202 -7.10 12.00 -19.61
C GLN A 202 -6.62 13.45 -19.64
N ALA A 203 -7.03 14.23 -20.64
CA ALA A 203 -6.70 15.65 -20.73
C ALA A 203 -7.26 16.44 -19.53
N PHE A 204 -8.54 16.20 -19.19
CA PHE A 204 -9.19 16.82 -18.04
C PHE A 204 -8.51 16.50 -16.70
N LEU A 205 -8.06 15.26 -16.50
CA LEU A 205 -7.33 14.87 -15.31
C LEU A 205 -5.93 15.53 -15.25
N ARG A 206 -5.28 15.74 -16.40
CA ARG A 206 -3.99 16.46 -16.48
C ARG A 206 -4.14 17.95 -16.17
N GLU A 207 -5.24 18.59 -16.57
CA GLU A 207 -5.48 20.01 -16.26
C GLU A 207 -5.52 20.27 -14.75
N GLN A 208 -6.04 19.32 -13.96
CA GLN A 208 -6.13 19.42 -12.50
C GLN A 208 -4.84 18.99 -11.77
N GLU A 209 -3.84 18.49 -12.49
CA GLU A 209 -2.64 17.89 -11.90
C GLU A 209 -1.86 18.84 -11.00
N THR A 210 -1.76 20.12 -11.40
CA THR A 210 -0.97 21.12 -10.66
C THR A 210 -1.60 21.43 -9.31
N GLU A 211 -2.91 21.65 -9.26
CA GLU A 211 -3.63 21.91 -8.01
C GLU A 211 -3.56 20.70 -7.08
N MET A 212 -3.82 19.50 -7.63
CA MET A 212 -3.75 18.25 -6.88
C MET A 212 -2.35 18.03 -6.29
N ARG A 213 -1.29 18.29 -7.07
CA ARG A 213 0.09 18.20 -6.60
C ARG A 213 0.33 19.10 -5.39
N MET A 214 -0.09 20.36 -5.46
CA MET A 214 0.10 21.30 -4.36
C MET A 214 -0.68 20.88 -3.11
N ALA A 215 -1.92 20.42 -3.28
CA ALA A 215 -2.74 19.92 -2.19
C ALA A 215 -2.11 18.70 -1.51
N LEU A 216 -1.62 17.72 -2.28
CA LEU A 216 -0.94 16.54 -1.76
C LEU A 216 0.36 16.90 -1.03
N GLN A 217 1.16 17.82 -1.58
CA GLN A 217 2.39 18.29 -0.92
C GLN A 217 2.09 18.95 0.42
N ALA A 218 1.07 19.82 0.49
CA ALA A 218 0.66 20.47 1.72
C ALA A 218 0.14 19.45 2.76
N ALA A 219 -0.68 18.49 2.32
CA ALA A 219 -1.20 17.43 3.17
C ALA A 219 -0.10 16.52 3.71
N ASN A 220 0.89 16.16 2.87
CA ASN A 220 2.03 15.36 3.28
C ASN A 220 2.89 16.10 4.31
N LEU A 221 3.18 17.39 4.08
CA LEU A 221 3.91 18.20 5.06
C LEU A 221 3.20 18.27 6.41
N ALA A 222 1.89 18.50 6.41
CA ALA A 222 1.09 18.53 7.64
C ALA A 222 1.12 17.17 8.35
N THR A 223 0.92 16.07 7.61
CA THR A 223 1.00 14.72 8.18
C THR A 223 2.38 14.44 8.78
N SER A 224 3.47 14.68 8.05
CA SER A 224 4.83 14.47 8.56
C SER A 224 5.12 15.35 9.79
N ALA A 225 4.68 16.61 9.78
CA ALA A 225 4.84 17.50 10.92
C ALA A 225 4.12 16.98 12.16
N TYR A 226 2.90 16.47 12.01
CA TYR A 226 2.14 15.88 13.10
C TYR A 226 2.76 14.57 13.59
N THR A 227 3.04 13.63 12.69
CA THR A 227 3.58 12.31 13.03
C THR A 227 4.92 12.41 13.74
N TYR A 228 5.80 13.29 13.26
CA TYR A 228 7.16 13.39 13.76
C TYR A 228 7.39 14.60 14.69
N GLN A 229 6.34 15.16 15.29
CA GLN A 229 6.46 16.34 16.17
C GLN A 229 7.34 16.09 17.41
N GLY A 230 7.45 14.83 17.86
CA GLY A 230 8.23 14.44 19.05
C GLY A 230 9.72 14.18 18.80
N PHE A 231 10.20 14.30 17.56
CA PHE A 231 11.60 14.00 17.19
C PHE A 231 12.44 15.28 17.09
N SER A 232 13.74 15.18 17.27
CA SER A 232 14.69 16.26 17.01
C SER A 232 14.98 16.41 15.52
N ASP A 233 15.48 17.58 15.11
CA ASP A 233 15.85 17.82 13.71
C ASP A 233 16.97 16.86 13.23
N ALA A 234 17.89 16.46 14.13
CA ALA A 234 18.94 15.50 13.83
C ALA A 234 18.37 14.09 13.55
N GLU A 235 17.39 13.64 14.34
CA GLU A 235 16.72 12.36 14.12
C GLU A 235 15.93 12.36 12.81
N ILE A 236 15.26 13.47 12.47
CA ILE A 236 14.56 13.62 11.19
C ILE A 236 15.55 13.63 10.02
N GLN A 237 16.69 14.31 10.16
CA GLN A 237 17.74 14.28 9.15
C GLN A 237 18.25 12.84 8.93
N SER A 238 18.54 12.09 10.00
CA SER A 238 18.98 10.69 9.88
C SER A 238 17.94 9.81 9.20
N TYR A 239 16.65 10.03 9.48
CA TYR A 239 15.59 9.30 8.78
C TYR A 239 15.52 9.66 7.30
N VAL A 240 15.59 10.96 6.96
CA VAL A 240 15.62 11.42 5.57
C VAL A 240 16.80 10.82 4.81
N GLU A 241 17.99 10.80 5.40
CA GLU A 241 19.18 10.20 4.80
C GLU A 241 19.01 8.69 4.56
N ALA A 242 18.38 7.97 5.49
CA ALA A 242 18.06 6.56 5.32
C ALA A 242 17.05 6.34 4.17
N LEU A 243 16.00 7.17 4.08
CA LEU A 243 15.03 7.15 2.97
C LEU A 243 15.69 7.49 1.63
N GLU A 244 16.70 8.34 1.63
CA GLU A 244 17.39 8.77 0.42
C GLU A 244 18.36 7.70 -0.15
N ALA A 245 18.69 6.67 0.66
CA ALA A 245 19.57 5.58 0.25
C ALA A 245 18.99 4.81 -0.97
N PRO A 246 19.81 4.45 -1.97
CA PRO A 246 19.31 3.83 -3.20
C PRO A 246 18.50 2.55 -3.00
N LEU A 247 18.91 1.69 -2.06
CA LEU A 247 18.18 0.46 -1.73
C LEU A 247 16.84 0.77 -1.05
N MET A 248 16.81 1.74 -0.14
CA MET A 248 15.56 2.16 0.52
C MET A 248 14.57 2.77 -0.49
N LYS A 249 15.04 3.59 -1.44
CA LYS A 249 14.20 4.11 -2.53
C LYS A 249 13.57 2.99 -3.36
N GLN A 250 14.34 1.96 -3.71
CA GLN A 250 13.80 0.80 -4.45
C GLN A 250 12.68 0.11 -3.68
N VAL A 251 12.83 -0.02 -2.35
CA VAL A 251 11.77 -0.56 -1.49
C VAL A 251 10.50 0.29 -1.59
N TYR A 252 10.59 1.60 -1.36
CA TYR A 252 9.41 2.47 -1.40
C TYR A 252 8.79 2.58 -2.78
N GLU A 253 9.59 2.63 -3.85
CA GLU A 253 9.12 2.59 -5.23
C GLU A 253 8.27 1.33 -5.48
N LEU A 254 8.76 0.17 -5.04
CA LEU A 254 8.07 -1.10 -5.21
C LEU A 254 6.81 -1.18 -4.34
N LEU A 255 6.90 -0.82 -3.05
CA LEU A 255 5.75 -0.80 -2.14
C LEU A 255 4.64 0.10 -2.70
N ASN A 256 4.98 1.34 -3.10
CA ASN A 256 4.02 2.26 -3.69
C ASN A 256 3.40 1.68 -4.97
N ALA A 257 4.21 1.10 -5.88
CA ALA A 257 3.70 0.49 -7.10
C ALA A 257 2.71 -0.65 -6.82
N VAL A 258 3.02 -1.52 -5.86
CA VAL A 258 2.14 -2.62 -5.43
C VAL A 258 0.85 -2.08 -4.82
N GLN A 259 0.93 -1.11 -3.92
CA GLN A 259 -0.24 -0.47 -3.33
C GLN A 259 -1.14 0.14 -4.40
N HIS A 260 -0.58 0.85 -5.37
CA HIS A 260 -1.33 1.48 -6.45
C HIS A 260 -1.99 0.46 -7.37
N GLU A 261 -1.29 -0.61 -7.75
CA GLU A 261 -1.87 -1.66 -8.59
C GLU A 261 -3.01 -2.38 -7.89
N ILE A 262 -2.83 -2.74 -6.61
CA ILE A 262 -3.91 -3.33 -5.80
C ILE A 262 -5.11 -2.38 -5.76
N THR A 263 -4.87 -1.10 -5.45
CA THR A 263 -5.93 -0.09 -5.37
C THR A 263 -6.71 0.01 -6.67
N ALA A 264 -6.01 0.17 -7.79
CA ALA A 264 -6.62 0.28 -9.11
C ALA A 264 -7.42 -0.98 -9.47
N ASN A 265 -6.83 -2.16 -9.26
CA ASN A 265 -7.49 -3.44 -9.50
C ASN A 265 -8.76 -3.61 -8.65
N ARG A 266 -8.77 -3.14 -7.40
CA ARG A 266 -9.96 -3.15 -6.53
C ARG A 266 -11.03 -2.17 -6.99
N PHE A 267 -10.67 -0.95 -7.39
CA PHE A 267 -11.63 0.02 -7.91
C PHE A 267 -12.26 -0.43 -9.23
N GLU A 268 -11.50 -1.07 -10.13
CA GLU A 268 -12.08 -1.70 -11.33
C GLU A 268 -13.08 -2.80 -10.97
N ALA A 269 -12.71 -3.69 -10.05
CA ALA A 269 -13.60 -4.75 -9.58
C ALA A 269 -14.88 -4.20 -8.92
N LEU A 270 -14.77 -3.06 -8.21
CA LEU A 270 -15.92 -2.36 -7.65
C LEU A 270 -16.85 -1.88 -8.76
N ALA A 271 -16.32 -1.13 -9.74
CA ALA A 271 -17.09 -0.59 -10.86
C ALA A 271 -17.86 -1.69 -11.63
N TYR A 272 -17.23 -2.83 -11.90
CA TYR A 272 -17.89 -3.95 -12.56
C TYR A 272 -19.05 -4.56 -11.76
N ARG A 273 -18.96 -4.56 -10.43
CA ARG A 273 -20.00 -5.11 -9.55
C ARG A 273 -21.08 -4.10 -9.20
N MET A 274 -20.84 -2.81 -9.44
CA MET A 274 -21.86 -1.78 -9.23
C MET A 274 -23.09 -1.96 -10.11
N LYS A 275 -22.97 -2.63 -11.27
CA LYS A 275 -24.11 -2.96 -12.15
C LYS A 275 -25.19 -3.80 -11.44
N ASP A 276 -24.82 -4.46 -10.35
CA ASP A 276 -25.69 -5.33 -9.58
C ASP A 276 -26.37 -4.59 -8.40
N LEU A 277 -25.92 -3.37 -8.04
CA LEU A 277 -26.45 -2.52 -6.94
C LEU A 277 -27.84 -1.91 -7.23
N GLY A 278 -28.36 -2.05 -8.45
CA GLY A 278 -29.66 -1.50 -8.86
C GLY A 278 -30.66 -2.56 -9.35
N ARG A 279 -30.32 -3.84 -9.22
CA ARG A 279 -31.15 -4.97 -9.69
C ARG A 279 -31.73 -5.82 -8.56
N GLY A 280 -31.49 -5.44 -7.31
CA GLY A 280 -31.96 -6.14 -6.12
C GLY A 280 -33.02 -5.36 -5.36
N GLU A 281 -34.24 -5.32 -5.89
CA GLU A 281 -35.56 -5.31 -5.21
C GLU A 281 -36.62 -4.75 -6.16
N ASP A 282 -37.02 -5.57 -7.14
CA ASP A 282 -38.43 -5.67 -7.48
C ASP A 282 -39.01 -6.73 -6.51
N LEU A 283 -39.52 -6.28 -5.36
CA LEU A 283 -40.42 -7.05 -4.49
C LEU A 283 -41.78 -6.37 -4.44
#